data_AF-X1LPC1-F1
#
_entry.id   AF-X1LPC1-F1
#
_cell.length_a   1.000
_cell.length_b   1.000
_cell.length_c   1.000
_cell.angle_alpha   90.00
_cell.angle_beta   90.00
_cell.angle_gamma   90.00
#
_symmetry.space_group_name_H-M   'P 1'
#
loop_
_entity.id
_entity.type
_entity.pdbx_description
1 polymer ?
#
loop_
_entity_poly.entity_id
_entity_poly.type
_entity_poly.pdbx_seq_one_letter_code
_entity_poly.pdbx_strand_id
1 'polypeptide(L)'
;FDDEGNLHTNMVTVTAEELGVNCWLPARFLGGQCDRYYTCKYAEKANCQAGPSKIAREKAEHEELEEGEELRQDLICALCGEPIVPRDPGDRPYTGDAGTSCEGKPICDTCYDEDTCEPAATIYYGKDHDEPHLIGSCRNETDGDFRVKWHSTDPWRGYYECESGEYVEVFTDAILSGHESEEMLKKLYDRVLERFEEEGIGFARVFCRSSNVFMTSLEIWVRRDFVQLLKAHAIIAEAKGEVDYDNPLYSTGILFPRENLEKFKALLGKKYEITTDKDLADLAAEKGGDL
;
A
#
# COMPACT_ATOMS: atom_id res chain seq x y z
N PHE A 1 -15.88 -30.29 -15.60
CA PHE A 1 -15.55 -31.73 -15.61
C PHE A 1 -16.74 -32.51 -16.12
N ASP A 2 -16.54 -33.70 -16.68
CA ASP A 2 -17.62 -34.65 -16.97
C ASP A 2 -17.85 -35.61 -15.80
N ASP A 3 -18.84 -36.50 -15.92
CA ASP A 3 -19.23 -37.48 -14.89
C ASP A 3 -18.15 -38.54 -14.59
N GLU A 4 -17.12 -38.64 -15.44
CA GLU A 4 -15.94 -39.50 -15.24
C GLU A 4 -14.76 -38.75 -14.60
N GLY A 5 -14.88 -37.43 -14.37
CA GLY A 5 -13.88 -36.61 -13.68
C GLY A 5 -12.82 -35.98 -14.58
N ASN A 6 -13.06 -35.82 -15.89
CA ASN A 6 -12.11 -35.22 -16.83
C ASN A 6 -12.34 -33.71 -17.04
N LEU A 7 -11.27 -32.90 -17.06
CA LEU A 7 -11.38 -31.44 -17.26
C LEU A 7 -11.54 -31.07 -18.73
N HIS A 8 -12.78 -30.86 -19.18
CA HIS A 8 -13.07 -30.21 -20.45
C HIS A 8 -12.78 -28.71 -20.37
N THR A 9 -11.62 -28.29 -20.90
CA THR A 9 -11.21 -26.88 -21.03
C THR A 9 -11.82 -26.24 -22.28
N ASN A 10 -12.99 -25.62 -22.13
CA ASN A 10 -13.59 -24.82 -23.20
C ASN A 10 -12.84 -23.49 -23.37
N MET A 11 -12.06 -23.35 -24.45
CA MET A 11 -11.55 -22.06 -24.89
C MET A 11 -12.66 -21.28 -25.62
N VAL A 12 -13.17 -20.23 -25.00
CA VAL A 12 -14.05 -19.25 -25.66
C VAL A 12 -13.19 -18.12 -26.21
N THR A 13 -13.28 -17.87 -27.52
CA THR A 13 -12.61 -16.72 -28.15
C THR A 13 -13.56 -15.54 -28.13
N VAL A 14 -13.40 -14.63 -27.17
CA VAL A 14 -14.15 -13.37 -27.09
C VAL A 14 -13.44 -12.29 -27.90
N THR A 15 -14.21 -11.46 -28.59
CA THR A 15 -13.73 -10.31 -29.36
C THR A 15 -13.63 -9.05 -28.49
N ALA A 16 -12.87 -8.05 -28.96
CA ALA A 16 -12.72 -6.78 -28.24
C ALA A 16 -14.03 -5.99 -28.12
N GLU A 17 -14.96 -6.15 -29.07
CA GLU A 17 -16.28 -5.49 -29.07
C GLU A 17 -17.21 -6.08 -28.00
N GLU A 18 -17.11 -7.38 -27.71
CA GLU A 18 -17.88 -8.07 -26.66
C GLU A 18 -17.39 -7.76 -25.24
N LEU A 19 -16.15 -7.28 -25.08
CA LEU A 19 -15.54 -6.99 -23.77
C LEU A 19 -15.86 -5.59 -23.23
N GLY A 20 -16.33 -4.65 -24.05
CA GLY A 20 -16.93 -3.38 -23.61
C GLY A 20 -16.04 -2.43 -22.78
N VAL A 21 -14.72 -2.63 -22.74
CA VAL A 21 -13.80 -1.89 -21.86
C VAL A 21 -13.18 -0.66 -22.52
N ASN A 22 -13.32 0.50 -21.87
CA ASN A 22 -12.62 1.72 -22.25
C ASN A 22 -11.13 1.67 -21.87
N CYS A 23 -10.30 1.66 -22.91
CA CYS A 23 -8.90 2.10 -22.99
C CYS A 23 -8.22 2.71 -21.73
N TRP A 24 -7.55 1.87 -20.93
CA TRP A 24 -6.23 2.15 -20.35
C TRP A 24 -5.36 0.88 -20.43
N LEU A 25 -4.03 1.02 -20.50
CA LEU A 25 -3.18 0.11 -21.30
C LEU A 25 -2.70 -1.21 -20.61
N PRO A 26 -2.45 -2.30 -21.39
CA PRO A 26 -2.29 -3.65 -20.85
C PRO A 26 -0.84 -4.20 -20.84
N ALA A 27 -0.03 -3.83 -19.85
CA ALA A 27 1.38 -4.25 -19.79
C ALA A 27 1.65 -5.70 -19.32
N ARG A 28 0.63 -6.45 -18.87
CA ARG A 28 0.84 -7.54 -17.88
C ARG A 28 0.32 -8.94 -18.27
N PHE A 29 -0.17 -9.16 -19.49
CA PHE A 29 -0.73 -10.46 -19.93
C PHE A 29 0.18 -11.34 -20.81
N LEU A 30 1.33 -10.85 -21.28
CA LEU A 30 2.20 -11.56 -22.22
C LEU A 30 3.68 -11.62 -21.78
N GLY A 31 3.92 -12.11 -20.55
CA GLY A 31 5.18 -12.70 -20.08
C GLY A 31 6.47 -11.96 -20.48
N GLY A 32 6.77 -10.84 -19.81
CA GLY A 32 7.89 -9.98 -20.19
C GLY A 32 9.28 -10.64 -20.10
N GLN A 33 10.04 -10.53 -21.19
CA GLN A 33 11.49 -10.41 -21.16
C GLN A 33 11.88 -9.16 -21.95
N CYS A 34 12.68 -8.29 -21.36
CA CYS A 34 13.37 -7.23 -22.08
C CYS A 34 14.67 -7.81 -22.66
N ASP A 35 15.03 -7.43 -23.89
CA ASP A 35 16.40 -7.04 -24.24
C ASP A 35 16.50 -6.59 -25.71
N ARG A 36 16.83 -5.31 -25.92
CA ARG A 36 17.13 -4.63 -27.20
C ARG A 36 15.96 -4.47 -28.19
N TYR A 37 15.74 -3.23 -28.61
CA TYR A 37 14.97 -2.91 -29.82
C TYR A 37 15.81 -3.16 -31.07
N TYR A 38 15.26 -3.91 -32.04
CA TYR A 38 15.83 -4.03 -33.38
C TYR A 38 15.11 -3.10 -34.35
N THR A 39 15.81 -2.10 -34.87
CA THR A 39 15.33 -1.33 -36.04
C THR A 39 15.37 -2.20 -37.29
N CYS A 40 14.38 -2.00 -38.19
CA CYS A 40 14.33 -2.77 -39.43
C CYS A 40 15.44 -2.32 -40.40
N LYS A 41 16.50 -3.13 -40.54
CA LYS A 41 17.63 -2.92 -41.48
C LYS A 41 17.26 -2.91 -42.98
N TYR A 42 15.97 -2.87 -43.33
CA TYR A 42 15.47 -2.88 -44.70
C TYR A 42 14.57 -1.69 -45.04
N ALA A 43 14.58 -0.61 -44.25
CA ALA A 43 13.90 0.65 -44.59
C ALA A 43 14.31 1.19 -45.98
N GLU A 44 15.56 0.95 -46.40
CA GLU A 44 16.12 1.36 -47.70
C GLU A 44 15.66 0.49 -48.90
N LYS A 45 14.90 -0.59 -48.70
CA LYS A 45 14.39 -1.39 -49.82
C LYS A 45 13.21 -0.68 -50.48
N ALA A 46 13.35 -0.38 -51.78
CA ALA A 46 12.41 0.36 -52.65
C ALA A 46 10.97 -0.19 -52.79
N ASN A 47 10.60 -1.21 -52.00
CA ASN A 47 9.30 -1.87 -52.00
C ASN A 47 8.61 -1.75 -50.61
N CYS A 48 9.23 -1.09 -49.64
CA CYS A 48 8.66 -0.92 -48.30
C CYS A 48 7.48 0.06 -48.32
N GLN A 49 6.30 -0.37 -47.87
CA GLN A 49 5.09 0.47 -47.76
C GLN A 49 4.81 0.96 -46.33
N ALA A 50 5.75 0.78 -45.40
CA ALA A 50 5.66 1.37 -44.06
C ALA A 50 5.99 2.86 -44.14
N GLY A 51 4.95 3.70 -44.27
CA GLY A 51 5.10 5.15 -44.15
C GLY A 51 5.54 5.55 -42.73
N PRO A 52 6.36 6.62 -42.57
CA PRO A 52 6.74 7.11 -41.25
C PRO A 52 5.51 7.62 -40.48
N SER A 53 5.53 7.46 -39.16
CA SER A 53 4.49 8.01 -38.29
C SER A 53 4.51 9.55 -38.32
N LYS A 54 3.36 10.17 -38.04
CA LYS A 54 3.18 11.63 -38.06
C LYS A 54 4.21 12.35 -37.18
N ILE A 55 4.48 11.77 -36.00
CA ILE A 55 5.47 12.17 -35.00
C ILE A 55 6.89 12.29 -35.59
N ALA A 56 7.26 11.43 -36.55
CA ALA A 56 8.59 11.47 -37.17
C ALA A 56 8.76 12.62 -38.18
N ARG A 57 7.66 13.14 -38.76
CA ARG A 57 7.69 14.41 -39.51
C ARG A 57 7.73 15.61 -38.58
N GLU A 58 6.90 15.58 -37.53
CA GLU A 58 6.78 16.67 -36.56
C GLU A 58 8.12 16.90 -35.81
N LYS A 59 8.96 15.85 -35.61
CA LYS A 59 10.35 16.02 -35.17
C LYS A 59 11.28 16.64 -36.22
N ALA A 60 11.27 16.14 -37.46
CA ALA A 60 12.15 16.65 -38.51
C ALA A 60 11.86 18.12 -38.86
N GLU A 61 10.60 18.56 -38.76
CA GLU A 61 10.18 19.94 -38.97
C GLU A 61 10.54 20.87 -37.77
N HIS A 62 10.89 20.34 -36.59
CA HIS A 62 11.47 21.08 -35.46
C HIS A 62 13.01 21.13 -35.51
N GLU A 63 13.66 20.01 -35.87
CA GLU A 63 15.14 19.90 -35.87
C GLU A 63 15.83 20.84 -36.88
N GLU A 64 15.11 21.41 -37.86
CA GLU A 64 15.61 22.46 -38.77
C GLU A 64 15.40 23.92 -38.28
N LEU A 65 14.75 24.16 -37.14
CA LEU A 65 14.40 25.51 -36.66
C LEU A 65 15.15 25.98 -35.39
N GLU A 66 15.85 25.09 -34.69
CA GLU A 66 16.41 25.35 -33.35
C GLU A 66 17.96 25.38 -33.27
N GLU A 67 18.67 25.78 -34.35
CA GLU A 67 20.11 26.14 -34.30
C GLU A 67 20.40 27.44 -33.49
N GLY A 68 19.55 27.80 -32.53
CA GLY A 68 19.53 29.14 -31.91
C GLY A 68 19.19 29.24 -30.42
N GLU A 69 18.79 28.16 -29.75
CA GLU A 69 18.54 28.20 -28.30
C GLU A 69 19.69 27.56 -27.50
N GLU A 70 20.08 28.21 -26.39
CA GLU A 70 21.12 27.70 -25.50
C GLU A 70 20.66 26.41 -24.81
N LEU A 71 21.58 25.44 -24.65
CA LEU A 71 21.38 24.16 -23.97
C LEU A 71 20.96 24.33 -22.49
N ARG A 72 19.69 24.64 -22.26
CA ARG A 72 19.00 24.32 -21.01
C ARG A 72 18.94 22.80 -20.91
N GLN A 73 19.55 22.27 -19.85
CA GLN A 73 19.34 20.87 -19.51
C GLN A 73 17.96 20.77 -18.88
N ASP A 74 16.97 20.34 -19.68
CA ASP A 74 15.63 20.04 -19.17
C ASP A 74 15.76 18.97 -18.08
N LEU A 75 15.51 19.39 -16.83
CA LEU A 75 15.53 18.50 -15.69
C LEU A 75 14.28 17.61 -15.78
N ILE A 76 14.47 16.29 -15.75
CA ILE A 76 13.38 15.32 -15.84
C ILE A 76 13.03 14.84 -14.43
N CYS A 77 11.75 14.89 -14.05
CA CYS A 77 11.29 14.45 -12.74
C CYS A 77 11.52 12.94 -12.57
N ALA A 78 12.22 12.55 -11.50
CA ALA A 78 12.57 11.16 -11.26
C ALA A 78 11.39 10.24 -10.87
N LEU A 79 10.21 10.79 -10.57
CA LEU A 79 8.99 10.03 -10.27
C LEU A 79 8.10 9.84 -11.50
N CYS A 80 7.65 10.94 -12.15
CA CYS A 80 6.74 10.86 -13.29
C CYS A 80 7.43 10.75 -14.66
N GLY A 81 8.72 11.08 -14.77
CA GLY A 81 9.46 11.07 -16.04
C GLY A 81 9.17 12.27 -16.97
N GLU A 82 8.36 13.24 -16.53
CA GLU A 82 8.05 14.45 -17.30
C GLU A 82 9.11 15.56 -17.11
N PRO A 83 9.28 16.47 -18.08
CA PRO A 83 10.12 17.65 -17.93
C PRO A 83 9.64 18.58 -16.81
N ILE A 84 10.56 19.05 -15.98
CA ILE A 84 10.29 20.02 -14.92
C ILE A 84 10.38 21.42 -15.53
N VAL A 85 9.23 22.07 -15.70
CA VAL A 85 9.13 23.47 -16.14
C VAL A 85 9.06 24.39 -14.91
N PRO A 86 10.08 25.23 -14.65
CA PRO A 86 10.02 26.25 -13.60
C PRO A 86 8.84 27.19 -13.80
N ARG A 87 8.14 27.57 -12.73
CA ARG A 87 7.00 28.50 -12.81
C ARG A 87 7.47 29.94 -12.74
N ASP A 88 8.42 30.23 -11.85
CA ASP A 88 9.00 31.55 -11.61
C ASP A 88 10.54 31.58 -11.76
N PRO A 89 11.15 32.74 -12.10
CA PRO A 89 12.60 32.87 -12.28
C PRO A 89 13.39 32.77 -10.96
N GLY A 90 13.71 31.53 -10.56
CA GLY A 90 14.44 31.23 -9.34
C GLY A 90 14.07 29.88 -8.73
N ASP A 91 12.94 29.32 -9.14
CA ASP A 91 12.50 27.99 -8.76
C ASP A 91 13.58 26.94 -9.02
N ARG A 92 13.64 25.96 -8.13
CA ARG A 92 14.47 24.77 -8.27
C ARG A 92 13.61 23.57 -7.94
N PRO A 93 13.75 22.44 -8.66
CA PRO A 93 13.07 21.22 -8.26
C PRO A 93 13.48 20.80 -6.86
N TYR A 94 12.55 20.14 -6.18
CA TYR A 94 12.86 19.37 -4.98
C TYR A 94 13.89 18.30 -5.33
N THR A 95 14.70 17.88 -4.35
CA THR A 95 15.70 16.82 -4.52
C THR A 95 15.30 15.66 -3.64
N GLY A 96 15.27 14.43 -4.18
CA GLY A 96 14.89 13.26 -3.40
C GLY A 96 15.85 12.98 -2.24
N ASP A 97 15.30 12.67 -1.08
CA ASP A 97 16.01 12.47 0.18
C ASP A 97 16.89 11.20 0.19
N ALA A 98 17.84 11.16 1.12
CA ALA A 98 18.73 10.02 1.32
C ALA A 98 17.96 8.73 1.67
N GLY A 99 18.39 7.60 1.09
CA GLY A 99 17.74 6.30 1.27
C GLY A 99 16.41 6.13 0.53
N THR A 100 15.97 7.11 -0.26
CA THR A 100 14.76 7.01 -1.10
C THR A 100 15.08 6.48 -2.50
N SER A 101 14.05 6.08 -3.25
CA SER A 101 14.23 5.64 -4.65
C SER A 101 14.76 6.75 -5.57
N CYS A 102 14.64 8.00 -5.13
CA CYS A 102 14.98 9.21 -5.87
C CYS A 102 16.15 10.00 -5.28
N GLU A 103 16.94 9.41 -4.38
CA GLU A 103 18.09 10.07 -3.72
C GLU A 103 18.94 10.90 -4.68
N GLY A 104 19.05 12.20 -4.40
CA GLY A 104 19.88 13.16 -5.17
C GLY A 104 19.33 13.53 -6.56
N LYS A 105 18.14 13.05 -6.95
CA LYS A 105 17.51 13.32 -8.26
C LYS A 105 16.45 14.43 -8.14
N PRO A 106 16.20 15.21 -9.21
CA PRO A 106 15.20 16.27 -9.20
C PRO A 106 13.76 15.72 -9.26
N ILE A 107 12.85 16.38 -8.53
CA ILE A 107 11.43 16.10 -8.40
C ILE A 107 10.63 17.38 -8.67
N CYS A 108 9.54 17.29 -9.43
CA CYS A 108 8.63 18.43 -9.64
C CYS A 108 7.66 18.61 -8.46
N ASP A 109 7.21 19.85 -8.25
CA ASP A 109 6.30 20.25 -7.16
C ASP A 109 5.13 19.27 -6.99
N THR A 110 4.44 18.96 -8.09
CA THR A 110 3.26 18.06 -8.08
C THR A 110 3.57 16.70 -7.49
N CYS A 111 4.67 16.05 -7.90
CA CYS A 111 5.02 14.73 -7.36
C CYS A 111 5.56 14.80 -5.92
N TYR A 112 6.16 15.92 -5.51
CA TYR A 112 6.60 16.13 -4.12
C TYR A 112 5.41 16.38 -3.18
N ASP A 113 4.43 17.16 -3.63
CA ASP A 113 3.16 17.41 -2.94
C ASP A 113 2.34 16.11 -2.84
N GLU A 114 2.24 15.32 -3.93
CA GLU A 114 1.58 14.00 -3.94
C GLU A 114 2.24 13.01 -2.97
N ASP A 115 3.57 12.91 -2.97
CA ASP A 115 4.34 12.03 -2.06
C ASP A 115 4.23 12.47 -0.58
N THR A 116 3.86 13.73 -0.34
CA THR A 116 3.57 14.30 0.98
C THR A 116 2.10 14.09 1.40
N CYS A 117 1.15 14.17 0.46
CA CYS A 117 -0.28 13.93 0.72
C CYS A 117 -0.60 12.44 0.87
N GLU A 118 0.10 11.57 0.15
CA GLU A 118 -0.05 10.12 0.21
C GLU A 118 1.28 9.41 0.55
N PRO A 119 1.80 9.55 1.78
CA PRO A 119 3.03 8.89 2.19
C PRO A 119 2.93 7.36 2.07
N ALA A 120 4.09 6.70 1.94
CA ALA A 120 4.22 5.25 2.02
C ALA A 120 4.15 4.76 3.48
N ALA A 121 4.69 5.53 4.42
CA ALA A 121 4.53 5.34 5.86
C ALA A 121 4.50 6.65 6.64
N THR A 122 3.80 6.64 7.76
CA THR A 122 3.76 7.72 8.76
C THR A 122 4.31 7.20 10.09
N ILE A 123 5.28 7.90 10.67
CA ILE A 123 5.98 7.50 11.89
C ILE A 123 5.78 8.57 12.98
N TYR A 124 5.46 8.13 14.21
CA TYR A 124 5.42 8.98 15.39
C TYR A 124 6.34 8.43 16.48
N TYR A 125 7.26 9.24 17.00
CA TYR A 125 8.10 8.88 18.13
C TYR A 125 7.39 9.15 19.46
N GLY A 126 7.47 8.22 20.41
CA GLY A 126 6.72 8.32 21.68
C GLY A 126 5.20 8.34 21.50
N LYS A 127 4.47 8.74 22.54
CA LYS A 127 3.00 8.81 22.57
C LYS A 127 2.46 10.15 22.07
N ASP A 128 3.19 11.23 22.31
CA ASP A 128 2.81 12.57 21.87
C ASP A 128 2.61 12.62 20.36
N HIS A 129 1.64 13.43 19.93
CA HIS A 129 1.20 13.50 18.54
C HIS A 129 1.77 14.71 17.80
N ASP A 130 2.81 15.33 18.36
CA ASP A 130 3.29 16.68 18.03
C ASP A 130 3.51 16.90 16.53
N GLU A 131 4.41 16.13 15.90
CA GLU A 131 4.60 16.12 14.45
C GLU A 131 4.82 14.69 13.93
N PRO A 132 4.14 14.25 12.86
CA PRO A 132 4.45 12.99 12.17
C PRO A 132 5.68 13.14 11.28
N HIS A 133 6.52 12.10 11.24
CA HIS A 133 7.59 11.97 10.25
C HIS A 133 7.11 11.11 9.09
N LEU A 134 7.17 11.64 7.86
CA LEU A 134 6.70 10.96 6.65
C LEU A 134 7.83 10.24 5.92
N ILE A 135 7.52 9.08 5.34
CA ILE A 135 8.35 8.43 4.32
C ILE A 135 7.50 8.20 3.08
N GLY A 136 8.03 8.59 1.92
CA GLY A 136 7.45 8.38 0.61
C GLY A 136 8.45 7.77 -0.38
N SER A 137 8.16 8.00 -1.66
CA SER A 137 8.92 7.58 -2.83
C SER A 137 10.21 8.41 -3.01
N CYS A 138 10.16 9.69 -2.63
CA CYS A 138 11.25 10.66 -2.70
C CYS A 138 11.52 11.42 -1.39
N ARG A 139 10.67 11.31 -0.36
CA ARG A 139 10.86 11.96 0.96
C ARG A 139 11.15 10.95 2.07
N ASN A 140 12.01 11.27 3.05
CA ASN A 140 12.19 10.49 4.28
C ASN A 140 12.61 11.38 5.47
N GLU A 141 11.66 11.69 6.34
CA GLU A 141 11.83 12.59 7.49
C GLU A 141 12.35 11.90 8.76
N THR A 142 12.74 10.62 8.68
CA THR A 142 13.19 9.84 9.86
C THR A 142 14.70 9.88 10.09
N ASP A 143 15.45 10.76 9.41
CA ASP A 143 16.93 10.81 9.38
C ASP A 143 17.61 9.48 8.99
N GLY A 144 16.85 8.52 8.47
CA GLY A 144 17.29 7.17 8.10
C GLY A 144 17.06 6.07 9.15
N ASP A 145 16.43 6.39 10.30
CA ASP A 145 16.00 5.42 11.33
C ASP A 145 15.11 4.33 10.71
N PHE A 146 14.25 4.71 9.76
CA PHE A 146 13.32 3.83 9.04
C PHE A 146 13.47 3.94 7.51
N ARG A 147 13.10 2.85 6.83
CA ARG A 147 12.93 2.77 5.37
C ARG A 147 11.66 1.97 5.07
N VAL A 148 11.08 2.21 3.89
CA VAL A 148 9.86 1.52 3.42
C VAL A 148 10.14 0.72 2.16
N LYS A 149 9.41 -0.37 1.96
CA LYS A 149 9.51 -1.25 0.79
C LYS A 149 8.13 -1.65 0.28
N TRP A 150 7.87 -1.50 -1.02
CA TRP A 150 6.60 -1.94 -1.61
C TRP A 150 6.59 -3.45 -1.89
N HIS A 151 5.61 -4.14 -1.35
CA HIS A 151 5.37 -5.57 -1.57
C HIS A 151 4.11 -5.77 -2.43
N SER A 152 4.31 -5.98 -3.72
CA SER A 152 3.22 -6.29 -4.65
C SER A 152 2.68 -7.70 -4.40
N THR A 153 1.41 -7.80 -4.02
CA THR A 153 0.67 -9.05 -3.88
C THR A 153 -0.02 -9.45 -5.19
N ASP A 154 -0.42 -8.48 -6.01
CA ASP A 154 -0.99 -8.70 -7.34
C ASP A 154 -0.58 -7.56 -8.31
N PRO A 155 -0.74 -7.74 -9.63
CA PRO A 155 -0.54 -6.07 -10.98
C PRO A 155 -1.10 -4.74 -10.48
N TRP A 156 -1.91 -4.76 -9.42
CA TRP A 156 -2.68 -3.62 -8.92
C TRP A 156 -2.70 -3.53 -7.38
N ARG A 157 -2.15 -4.52 -6.68
CA ARG A 157 -2.23 -4.63 -5.22
C ARG A 157 -0.89 -4.90 -4.57
N GLY A 158 -0.79 -4.41 -3.35
CA GLY A 158 0.35 -4.54 -2.45
C GLY A 158 0.16 -3.72 -1.18
N TYR A 159 1.21 -3.69 -0.38
CA TYR A 159 1.33 -2.91 0.84
C TYR A 159 2.79 -2.41 0.99
N TYR A 160 2.99 -1.35 1.76
CA TYR A 160 4.32 -0.98 2.23
C TYR A 160 4.66 -1.76 3.50
N GLU A 161 5.91 -2.20 3.61
CA GLU A 161 6.50 -2.87 4.76
C GLU A 161 7.65 -2.00 5.29
N CYS A 162 7.77 -1.84 6.60
CA CYS A 162 8.80 -1.00 7.21
C CYS A 162 10.05 -1.80 7.61
N GLU A 163 11.25 -1.22 7.43
CA GLU A 163 12.53 -1.80 7.82
C GLU A 163 13.34 -0.79 8.65
N SER A 164 13.84 -1.20 9.82
CA SER A 164 14.74 -0.39 10.67
C SER A 164 16.01 -1.13 11.08
N GLY A 165 17.11 -0.38 11.19
CA GLY A 165 18.35 -0.84 11.82
C GLY A 165 18.33 -0.64 13.34
N GLU A 166 17.91 0.54 13.79
CA GLU A 166 17.96 1.01 15.18
C GLU A 166 16.82 0.47 16.05
N TYR A 167 15.65 0.21 15.44
CA TYR A 167 14.45 -0.31 16.10
C TYR A 167 14.18 -1.77 15.70
N VAL A 168 13.27 -2.40 16.44
CA VAL A 168 12.74 -3.75 16.20
C VAL A 168 11.22 -3.70 16.40
N GLU A 169 10.46 -4.27 15.48
CA GLU A 169 9.02 -4.47 15.62
C GLU A 169 8.73 -5.37 16.83
N VAL A 170 7.82 -4.94 17.72
CA VAL A 170 7.35 -5.72 18.87
C VAL A 170 5.87 -6.10 18.78
N PHE A 171 5.12 -5.42 17.91
CA PHE A 171 3.72 -5.68 17.60
C PHE A 171 3.41 -5.17 16.18
N THR A 172 2.58 -5.90 15.44
CA THR A 172 2.04 -5.52 14.13
C THR A 172 0.62 -6.05 13.97
N ASP A 173 -0.25 -5.25 13.36
CA ASP A 173 -1.65 -5.58 13.04
C ASP A 173 -2.16 -4.70 11.88
N ALA A 174 -3.43 -4.85 11.49
CA ALA A 174 -4.09 -4.06 10.46
C ALA A 174 -5.30 -3.31 11.02
N ILE A 175 -5.28 -1.97 10.93
CA ILE A 175 -6.48 -1.15 11.15
C ILE A 175 -7.38 -1.33 9.93
N LEU A 176 -8.57 -1.90 10.15
CA LEU A 176 -9.61 -2.07 9.14
C LEU A 176 -10.72 -1.05 9.40
N SER A 177 -10.76 0.03 8.62
CA SER A 177 -11.64 1.18 8.89
C SER A 177 -13.12 0.82 8.92
N GLY A 178 -13.78 1.04 10.06
CA GLY A 178 -15.18 0.69 10.27
C GLY A 178 -15.45 -0.79 10.58
N HIS A 179 -14.40 -1.59 10.81
CA HIS A 179 -14.52 -2.94 11.36
C HIS A 179 -14.51 -2.89 12.89
N GLU A 180 -15.24 -3.80 13.55
CA GLU A 180 -15.43 -3.74 15.01
C GLU A 180 -14.17 -4.04 15.81
N SER A 181 -13.16 -4.67 15.18
CA SER A 181 -11.82 -4.80 15.79
C SER A 181 -11.11 -3.47 15.95
N GLU A 182 -11.50 -2.39 15.27
CA GLU A 182 -10.89 -1.05 15.39
C GLU A 182 -11.00 -0.50 16.83
N GLU A 183 -12.13 -0.70 17.51
CA GLU A 183 -12.30 -0.25 18.90
C GLU A 183 -11.48 -1.10 19.90
N MET A 184 -11.38 -2.42 19.65
CA MET A 184 -10.55 -3.33 20.47
C MET A 184 -9.06 -3.04 20.27
N LEU A 185 -8.62 -2.90 19.02
CA LEU A 185 -7.25 -2.59 18.65
C LEU A 185 -6.81 -1.21 19.16
N LYS A 186 -7.71 -0.22 19.16
CA LYS A 186 -7.46 1.07 19.81
C LYS A 186 -7.27 0.93 21.33
N LYS A 187 -8.10 0.13 22.02
CA LYS A 187 -7.93 -0.13 23.46
C LYS A 187 -6.61 -0.82 23.77
N LEU A 188 -6.20 -1.80 22.94
CA LEU A 188 -4.88 -2.42 23.05
C LEU A 188 -3.76 -1.39 22.92
N TYR A 189 -3.81 -0.60 21.85
CA TYR A 189 -2.81 0.40 21.49
C TYR A 189 -2.68 1.46 22.59
N ASP A 190 -3.76 2.14 22.96
CA ASP A 190 -3.76 3.18 24.00
C ASP A 190 -3.15 2.67 25.32
N ARG A 191 -3.48 1.42 25.69
CA ARG A 191 -3.00 0.74 26.91
C ARG A 191 -1.52 0.33 26.85
N VAL A 192 -1.05 -0.11 25.68
CA VAL A 192 0.38 -0.39 25.43
C VAL A 192 1.19 0.91 25.48
N LEU A 193 0.71 2.00 24.87
CA LEU A 193 1.41 3.29 24.90
C LEU A 193 1.52 3.87 26.32
N GLU A 194 0.43 3.80 27.10
CA GLU A 194 0.41 4.18 28.53
C GLU A 194 1.48 3.43 29.33
N ARG A 195 1.46 2.10 29.29
CA ARG A 195 2.42 1.25 30.02
C ARG A 195 3.87 1.42 29.52
N PHE A 196 4.07 1.74 28.24
CA PHE A 196 5.41 2.01 27.69
C PHE A 196 6.00 3.32 28.23
N GLU A 197 5.20 4.37 28.43
CA GLU A 197 5.64 5.60 29.11
C GLU A 197 5.99 5.36 30.57
N GLU A 198 5.11 4.68 31.32
CA GLU A 198 5.30 4.38 32.75
C GLU A 198 6.63 3.63 33.01
N GLU A 199 6.98 2.70 32.12
CA GLU A 199 8.20 1.89 32.21
C GLU A 199 9.43 2.51 31.48
N GLY A 200 9.29 3.71 30.91
CA GLY A 200 10.37 4.48 30.28
C GLY A 200 10.93 3.86 28.99
N ILE A 201 10.08 3.22 28.18
CA ILE A 201 10.46 2.54 26.94
C ILE A 201 10.53 3.53 25.78
N GLY A 202 11.60 3.48 24.98
CA GLY A 202 11.77 4.28 23.78
C GLY A 202 11.17 3.58 22.56
N PHE A 203 10.01 4.06 22.10
CA PHE A 203 9.25 3.46 20.99
C PHE A 203 8.91 4.45 19.88
N ALA A 204 8.62 3.89 18.71
CA ALA A 204 8.03 4.55 17.55
C ALA A 204 6.75 3.79 17.14
N ARG A 205 5.79 4.52 16.57
CA ARG A 205 4.49 4.03 16.12
C ARG A 205 4.45 4.24 14.61
N VAL A 206 4.36 3.16 13.84
CA VAL A 206 4.51 3.16 12.39
C VAL A 206 3.21 2.72 11.74
N PHE A 207 2.81 3.46 10.70
CA PHE A 207 1.60 3.21 9.93
C PHE A 207 1.97 3.15 8.45
N CYS A 208 2.03 1.96 7.86
CA CYS A 208 2.29 1.76 6.44
C CYS A 208 1.00 1.71 5.61
N ARG A 209 1.02 2.38 4.46
CA ARG A 209 -0.10 2.44 3.51
C ARG A 209 -0.24 1.13 2.72
N SER A 210 -1.46 0.78 2.35
CA SER A 210 -1.74 -0.33 1.42
C SER A 210 -2.53 0.11 0.19
N SER A 211 -2.58 -0.76 -0.82
CA SER A 211 -3.48 -0.63 -1.98
C SER A 211 -4.98 -0.76 -1.63
N ASN A 212 -5.32 -1.10 -0.39
CA ASN A 212 -6.68 -1.08 0.12
C ASN A 212 -6.87 0.17 1.01
N VAL A 213 -7.66 1.13 0.54
CA VAL A 213 -7.92 2.40 1.25
C VAL A 213 -8.55 2.18 2.64
N PHE A 214 -9.14 1.01 2.89
CA PHE A 214 -9.70 0.63 4.20
C PHE A 214 -8.72 -0.16 5.08
N MET A 215 -7.44 -0.29 4.71
CA MET A 215 -6.43 -1.00 5.48
C MET A 215 -5.08 -0.25 5.53
N THR A 216 -4.67 0.05 6.76
CA THR A 216 -3.36 0.62 7.13
C THR A 216 -2.72 -0.32 8.14
N SER A 217 -1.41 -0.54 8.09
CA SER A 217 -0.74 -1.28 9.19
C SER A 217 -0.77 -0.46 10.48
N LEU A 218 -0.69 -1.17 11.60
CA LEU A 218 -0.44 -0.61 12.92
C LEU A 218 0.74 -1.36 13.53
N GLU A 219 1.90 -0.74 13.51
CA GLU A 219 3.14 -1.34 14.00
C GLU A 219 3.67 -0.54 15.20
N ILE A 220 4.16 -1.26 16.21
CA ILE A 220 4.86 -0.67 17.34
C ILE A 220 6.30 -1.18 17.30
N TRP A 221 7.23 -0.25 17.21
CA TRP A 221 8.66 -0.47 17.09
C TRP A 221 9.37 0.04 18.35
N VAL A 222 10.30 -0.73 18.91
CA VAL A 222 11.06 -0.36 20.12
C VAL A 222 12.55 -0.36 19.78
N ARG A 223 13.33 0.54 20.38
CA ARG A 223 14.79 0.60 20.15
C ARG A 223 15.44 -0.76 20.48
N ARG A 224 16.51 -1.10 19.75
CA ARG A 224 17.22 -2.40 19.80
C ARG A 224 18.05 -2.59 21.10
N ASP A 225 17.39 -2.44 22.25
CA ASP A 225 17.90 -2.78 23.58
C ASP A 225 17.18 -4.02 24.14
N PHE A 226 17.94 -4.97 24.69
CA PHE A 226 17.40 -6.25 25.15
C PHE A 226 16.42 -6.10 26.33
N VAL A 227 16.63 -5.13 27.22
CA VAL A 227 15.76 -4.93 28.39
C VAL A 227 14.45 -4.28 27.97
N GLN A 228 14.50 -3.27 27.10
CA GLN A 228 13.30 -2.63 26.55
C GLN A 228 12.45 -3.62 25.73
N LEU A 229 13.06 -4.45 24.87
CA LEU A 229 12.33 -5.46 24.10
C LEU A 229 11.64 -6.51 24.99
N LEU A 230 12.31 -6.95 26.07
CA LEU A 230 11.71 -7.90 27.02
C LEU A 230 10.53 -7.27 27.77
N LYS A 231 10.64 -6.02 28.24
CA LYS A 231 9.52 -5.29 28.84
C LYS A 231 8.36 -5.11 27.85
N ALA A 232 8.67 -4.70 26.62
CA ALA A 232 7.70 -4.39 25.59
C ALA A 232 6.81 -5.59 25.27
N HIS A 233 7.41 -6.76 24.99
CA HIS A 233 6.63 -7.98 24.74
C HIS A 233 5.82 -8.43 25.96
N ALA A 234 6.32 -8.26 27.19
CA ALA A 234 5.56 -8.58 28.40
C ALA A 234 4.32 -7.68 28.57
N ILE A 235 4.49 -6.37 28.37
CA ILE A 235 3.40 -5.37 28.40
C ILE A 235 2.36 -5.66 27.31
N ILE A 236 2.79 -5.95 26.08
CA ILE A 236 1.90 -6.27 24.96
C ILE A 236 1.11 -7.56 25.26
N ALA A 237 1.75 -8.59 25.81
CA ALA A 237 1.08 -9.83 26.18
C ALA A 237 0.06 -9.63 27.32
N GLU A 238 0.35 -8.79 28.30
CA GLU A 238 -0.59 -8.45 29.38
C GLU A 238 -1.78 -7.63 28.84
N ALA A 239 -1.51 -6.59 28.05
CA ALA A 239 -2.55 -5.74 27.47
C ALA A 239 -3.46 -6.50 26.49
N LYS A 240 -2.93 -7.46 25.73
CA LYS A 240 -3.76 -8.40 24.92
C LYS A 240 -4.74 -9.19 25.77
N GLY A 241 -4.33 -9.61 26.97
CA GLY A 241 -5.20 -10.27 27.95
C GLY A 241 -6.22 -9.33 28.60
N GLU A 242 -5.90 -8.05 28.78
CA GLU A 242 -6.84 -7.03 29.30
C GLU A 242 -8.00 -6.72 28.33
N VAL A 243 -7.79 -6.84 27.01
CA VAL A 243 -8.76 -6.46 25.98
C VAL A 243 -9.41 -7.63 25.23
N ASP A 244 -9.09 -8.88 25.61
CA ASP A 244 -9.54 -10.10 24.92
C ASP A 244 -9.17 -10.13 23.42
N TYR A 245 -7.91 -9.76 23.12
CA TYR A 245 -7.42 -9.55 21.75
C TYR A 245 -7.54 -10.80 20.86
N ASP A 246 -7.20 -11.99 21.40
CA ASP A 246 -7.20 -13.25 20.66
C ASP A 246 -8.62 -13.84 20.48
N ASN A 247 -9.68 -13.09 20.82
CA ASN A 247 -11.06 -13.52 20.63
C ASN A 247 -11.40 -13.64 19.13
N PRO A 248 -11.91 -14.80 18.66
CA PRO A 248 -12.20 -15.04 17.25
C PRO A 248 -13.24 -14.07 16.64
N LEU A 249 -14.04 -13.38 17.47
CA LEU A 249 -14.91 -12.28 17.05
C LEU A 249 -14.15 -11.22 16.24
N TYR A 250 -13.01 -10.77 16.76
CA TYR A 250 -12.24 -9.67 16.17
C TYR A 250 -11.28 -10.15 15.07
N SER A 251 -10.89 -11.43 15.11
CA SER A 251 -9.87 -12.02 14.22
C SER A 251 -10.34 -12.24 12.78
N THR A 252 -11.63 -12.50 12.54
CA THR A 252 -12.12 -12.91 11.21
C THR A 252 -13.47 -12.33 10.79
N GLY A 253 -14.30 -11.86 11.73
CA GLY A 253 -15.73 -11.60 11.48
C GLY A 253 -16.54 -12.84 11.04
N ILE A 254 -15.96 -14.05 11.16
CA ILE A 254 -16.51 -15.33 10.72
C ILE A 254 -16.25 -16.36 11.83
N LEU A 255 -17.14 -16.41 12.81
CA LEU A 255 -17.17 -17.44 13.86
C LEU A 255 -17.67 -18.78 13.31
N PHE A 256 -18.57 -18.73 12.32
CA PHE A 256 -19.27 -19.88 11.77
C PHE A 256 -19.11 -19.92 10.24
N PRO A 257 -19.05 -21.11 9.62
CA PRO A 257 -19.22 -21.23 8.17
C PRO A 257 -20.52 -20.52 7.75
N ARG A 258 -20.51 -19.74 6.67
CA ARG A 258 -21.66 -18.90 6.26
C ARG A 258 -22.99 -19.65 6.15
N GLU A 259 -22.95 -20.93 5.77
CA GLU A 259 -24.14 -21.79 5.77
C GLU A 259 -24.81 -21.95 7.16
N ASN A 260 -24.03 -21.88 8.24
CA ASN A 260 -24.51 -22.03 9.61
C ASN A 260 -25.09 -20.71 10.13
N LEU A 261 -24.52 -19.56 9.79
CA LEU A 261 -25.12 -18.25 10.03
C LEU A 261 -26.55 -18.18 9.47
N GLU A 262 -26.75 -18.61 8.22
CA GLU A 262 -28.09 -18.62 7.60
C GLU A 262 -29.04 -19.64 8.25
N LYS A 263 -28.54 -20.78 8.76
CA LYS A 263 -29.34 -21.72 9.58
C LYS A 263 -29.76 -21.06 10.90
N PHE A 264 -28.86 -20.35 11.57
CA PHE A 264 -29.17 -19.61 12.81
C PHE A 264 -30.16 -18.46 12.57
N LYS A 265 -30.02 -17.69 11.49
CA LYS A 265 -31.01 -16.67 11.06
C LYS A 265 -32.39 -17.28 10.82
N ALA A 266 -32.48 -18.44 10.17
CA ALA A 266 -33.76 -19.12 9.93
C ALA A 266 -34.44 -19.61 11.22
N LEU A 267 -33.67 -19.93 12.27
CA LEU A 267 -34.14 -20.41 13.58
C LEU A 267 -34.46 -19.27 14.56
N LEU A 268 -33.50 -18.38 14.79
CA LEU A 268 -33.52 -17.34 15.83
C LEU A 268 -33.91 -15.95 15.30
N GLY A 269 -33.69 -15.68 14.00
CA GLY A 269 -33.95 -14.40 13.33
C GLY A 269 -35.42 -13.94 13.28
N LYS A 270 -36.34 -14.75 13.82
CA LYS A 270 -37.76 -14.40 14.03
C LYS A 270 -38.05 -13.83 15.42
N LYS A 271 -37.10 -13.92 16.35
CA LYS A 271 -37.20 -13.54 17.77
C LYS A 271 -36.13 -12.51 18.16
N TYR A 272 -34.99 -12.52 17.47
CA TYR A 272 -33.87 -11.61 17.65
C TYR A 272 -33.41 -11.10 16.28
N GLU A 273 -32.92 -9.86 16.21
CA GLU A 273 -32.41 -9.30 14.96
C GLU A 273 -30.96 -9.77 14.75
N ILE A 274 -30.75 -10.71 13.83
CA ILE A 274 -29.47 -11.38 13.58
C ILE A 274 -29.09 -11.19 12.11
N THR A 275 -28.00 -10.48 11.89
CA THR A 275 -27.40 -10.14 10.59
C THR A 275 -25.98 -10.68 10.45
N THR A 276 -25.18 -10.63 11.52
CA THR A 276 -23.77 -11.04 11.60
C THR A 276 -23.56 -12.28 12.49
N ASP A 277 -22.33 -12.82 12.48
CA ASP A 277 -21.91 -13.85 13.44
C ASP A 277 -21.75 -13.30 14.87
N LYS A 278 -21.44 -12.01 15.03
CA LYS A 278 -21.35 -11.36 16.35
C LYS A 278 -22.72 -11.23 16.99
N ASP A 279 -23.77 -10.91 16.23
CA ASP A 279 -25.13 -10.80 16.76
C ASP A 279 -25.59 -12.12 17.45
N LEU A 280 -25.05 -13.26 17.00
CA LEU A 280 -25.23 -14.57 17.64
C LEU A 280 -24.36 -14.77 18.89
N ALA A 281 -23.12 -14.27 18.89
CA ALA A 281 -22.22 -14.36 20.04
C ALA A 281 -22.66 -13.46 21.19
N ASP A 282 -23.05 -12.21 20.89
CA ASP A 282 -23.59 -11.26 21.86
C ASP A 282 -24.91 -11.79 22.46
N LEU A 283 -25.79 -12.34 21.62
CA LEU A 283 -27.02 -13.03 22.06
C LEU A 283 -26.70 -14.25 22.95
N ALA A 284 -25.69 -15.04 22.59
CA ALA A 284 -25.24 -16.19 23.39
C ALA A 284 -24.62 -15.76 24.73
N ALA A 285 -23.90 -14.65 24.79
CA ALA A 285 -23.38 -14.06 26.02
C ALA A 285 -24.51 -13.50 26.91
N GLU A 286 -25.51 -12.84 26.32
CA GLU A 286 -26.62 -12.20 27.04
C GLU A 286 -27.74 -13.18 27.46
N LYS A 287 -27.80 -14.38 26.87
CA LYS A 287 -28.90 -15.36 27.05
C LYS A 287 -28.45 -16.82 27.23
N GLY A 288 -27.16 -17.11 27.41
CA GLY A 288 -26.58 -18.45 27.26
C GLY A 288 -27.14 -19.62 28.12
N GLY A 289 -28.04 -19.36 29.07
CA GLY A 289 -28.79 -20.40 29.81
C GLY A 289 -30.28 -20.54 29.43
N ASP A 290 -30.84 -19.57 28.70
CA ASP A 290 -32.28 -19.40 28.41
C ASP A 290 -32.60 -19.38 26.88
N LEU A 291 -31.66 -19.86 26.05
CA LEU A 291 -31.68 -19.78 24.58
C LEU A 291 -32.36 -20.99 23.90
#